data_AF-A0A9J6FRA4-F1
#
_entry.id   AF-A0A9J6FRA4-F1
#
_cell.length_a   1.000
_cell.length_b   1.000
_cell.length_c   1.000
_cell.angle_alpha   90.00
_cell.angle_beta   90.00
_cell.angle_gamma   90.00
#
_symmetry.space_group_name_H-M   'P 1'
#
loop_
_entity.id
_entity.type
_entity.pdbx_description
1 polymer ?
#
loop_
_entity_poly.entity_id
_entity_poly.type
_entity_poly.pdbx_seq_one_letter_code
_entity_poly.pdbx_strand_id
1 'polypeptide(L)'
;MIEKRIFNRSRLQILIKDIAEKNCNDSRRLQVYSNRRVDLSSSSKSPAKLQWRLRTMTKSVRAADFLNLLTYDYHTAYESSAQHHAPLGAAEGLREWDEESRLNVRWTVDYYLENGAPRNKLVVGVPTYGRSYTLEDIEDNELEAPAQGPGEPGNSTREKGYLAYYEICQNVNERGWDLGRPEPKRMGPYAFKDDQWVGFDDEQMIREKARYILSKRLAGAMVWTVDNDDFRGQCGGEQSPLITALRKALLGGETNNDAEEQQEAASTLRTTTKPPSSRQERVAKSSLSPGRSRPNLALSVTTPPPPPTPDPGPAFECEDEGFFNNPRDCRKYFWCLDSGPANLGTVAHAFTCPSGLYFNSKSEACDYKENVVCRYAPSGMRFCPVRDVACLVYIIVEFVICVNL
;
A
#
# COMPACT_ATOMS: atom_id res chain seq x y z
N MET A 1 -25.34 3.38 7.92
CA MET A 1 -25.74 2.30 8.85
C MET A 1 -25.03 1.02 8.42
N ILE A 2 -24.12 0.49 9.24
CA ILE A 2 -23.33 -0.72 8.93
C ILE A 2 -24.11 -1.96 9.35
N GLU A 3 -24.51 -2.81 8.41
CA GLU A 3 -25.20 -4.07 8.71
C GLU A 3 -24.16 -5.16 9.02
N LYS A 4 -23.92 -5.45 10.31
CA LYS A 4 -23.06 -6.55 10.74
C LYS A 4 -23.75 -7.89 10.45
N ARG A 5 -23.26 -8.68 9.49
CA ARG A 5 -23.72 -10.07 9.29
C ARG A 5 -22.62 -11.08 9.62
N ILE A 6 -22.87 -11.90 10.63
CA ILE A 6 -22.02 -13.01 11.06
C ILE A 6 -22.23 -14.19 10.08
N PHE A 7 -21.21 -14.55 9.29
CA PHE A 7 -21.27 -15.72 8.42
C PHE A 7 -20.64 -16.95 9.08
N ASN A 8 -21.37 -18.07 9.07
CA ASN A 8 -20.89 -19.38 9.49
C ASN A 8 -19.82 -19.91 8.49
N ARG A 9 -18.78 -20.62 8.98
CA ARG A 9 -17.60 -21.07 8.21
C ARG A 9 -17.92 -21.89 6.95
N SER A 10 -19.01 -22.65 6.93
CA SER A 10 -19.48 -23.38 5.74
C SER A 10 -20.07 -22.46 4.67
N ARG A 11 -20.70 -21.35 5.08
CA ARG A 11 -21.24 -20.34 4.16
C ARG A 11 -20.13 -19.49 3.53
N LEU A 12 -18.99 -19.33 4.20
CA LEU A 12 -17.84 -18.62 3.67
C LEU A 12 -17.24 -19.31 2.43
N GLN A 13 -17.14 -20.65 2.43
CA GLN A 13 -16.67 -21.41 1.27
C GLN A 13 -17.61 -21.27 0.07
N ILE A 14 -18.92 -21.38 0.33
CA ILE A 14 -19.95 -21.23 -0.70
C ILE A 14 -19.87 -19.80 -1.27
N LEU A 15 -19.76 -18.79 -0.40
CA LEU A 15 -19.61 -17.40 -0.81
C LEU A 15 -18.36 -17.18 -1.69
N ILE A 16 -17.19 -17.71 -1.30
CA ILE A 16 -15.96 -17.63 -2.11
C ILE A 16 -16.18 -18.24 -3.48
N LYS A 17 -16.77 -19.45 -3.51
CA LYS A 17 -17.01 -20.19 -4.75
C LYS A 17 -17.99 -19.45 -5.64
N ASP A 18 -19.09 -18.96 -5.09
CA ASP A 18 -20.11 -18.20 -5.81
C ASP A 18 -19.56 -16.87 -6.34
N ILE A 19 -18.69 -16.19 -5.59
CA ILE A 19 -18.02 -14.97 -6.05
C ILE A 19 -17.00 -15.29 -7.14
N ALA A 20 -16.19 -16.34 -6.99
CA ALA A 20 -15.24 -16.75 -8.02
C ALA A 20 -15.95 -17.13 -9.33
N GLU A 21 -17.05 -17.88 -9.23
CA GLU A 21 -17.88 -18.27 -10.38
C GLU A 21 -18.54 -17.06 -11.05
N LYS A 22 -18.98 -16.06 -10.29
CA LYS A 22 -19.52 -14.80 -10.83
C LYS A 22 -18.44 -13.90 -11.43
N ASN A 23 -17.27 -13.82 -10.82
CA ASN A 23 -16.15 -13.00 -11.28
C ASN A 23 -15.54 -13.51 -12.61
N CYS A 24 -15.59 -14.82 -12.89
CA CYS A 24 -15.18 -15.40 -14.17
C CYS A 24 -15.94 -14.82 -15.38
N ASN A 25 -17.17 -14.32 -15.19
CA ASN A 25 -17.94 -13.69 -16.27
C ASN A 25 -17.65 -12.19 -16.44
N ASP A 26 -17.01 -11.55 -15.46
CA ASP A 26 -16.92 -10.09 -15.35
C ASP A 26 -15.47 -9.53 -15.37
N SER A 27 -14.44 -10.36 -15.64
CA SER A 27 -13.02 -9.96 -15.60
C SER A 27 -12.54 -9.38 -14.25
N ARG A 28 -13.22 -9.70 -13.14
CA ARG A 28 -12.89 -9.22 -11.78
C ARG A 28 -11.88 -10.15 -11.11
N ARG A 29 -10.98 -9.60 -10.29
CA ARG A 29 -10.04 -10.37 -9.47
C ARG A 29 -10.56 -10.58 -8.04
N LEU A 30 -10.51 -11.80 -7.54
CA LEU A 30 -10.84 -12.19 -6.17
C LEU A 30 -9.56 -12.25 -5.30
N GLN A 31 -9.48 -11.37 -4.31
CA GLN A 31 -8.42 -11.38 -3.31
C GLN A 31 -8.92 -11.98 -2.00
N VAL A 32 -8.10 -12.78 -1.33
CA VAL A 32 -8.39 -13.32 0.00
C VAL A 32 -7.23 -12.95 0.93
N TYR A 33 -7.51 -12.79 2.22
CA TYR A 33 -6.50 -12.48 3.24
C TYR A 33 -6.35 -13.65 4.20
N SER A 34 -5.13 -13.95 4.62
CA SER A 34 -4.92 -14.92 5.70
C SER A 34 -5.50 -14.40 7.02
N ASN A 35 -5.76 -15.30 7.97
CA ASN A 35 -6.15 -14.89 9.33
C ASN A 35 -4.90 -14.78 10.19
N ARG A 36 -4.70 -13.58 10.79
CA ARG A 36 -3.62 -13.25 11.74
C ARG A 36 -3.39 -14.28 12.85
N ARG A 37 -4.43 -15.02 13.29
CA ARG A 37 -4.35 -16.03 14.38
C ARG A 37 -4.42 -17.48 13.92
N VAL A 38 -4.44 -17.77 12.62
CA VAL A 38 -4.49 -19.17 12.16
C VAL A 38 -3.11 -19.85 12.19
N ASP A 39 -2.02 -19.08 12.26
CA ASP A 39 -0.65 -19.62 12.15
C ASP A 39 0.06 -19.89 13.48
N LEU A 40 -0.45 -19.42 14.63
CA LEU A 40 0.37 -19.37 15.86
C LEU A 40 -0.02 -20.38 16.96
N SER A 41 -1.14 -21.12 16.83
CA SER A 41 -1.53 -22.09 17.86
C SER A 41 -1.97 -23.44 17.24
N SER A 42 -1.01 -24.21 16.72
CA SER A 42 -1.24 -25.63 16.45
C SER A 42 -1.38 -26.44 17.76
N SER A 43 -0.96 -25.87 18.89
CA SER A 43 -0.90 -26.52 20.20
C SER A 43 -2.27 -26.76 20.87
N SER A 44 -3.39 -26.18 20.39
CA SER A 44 -4.69 -26.21 21.10
C SER A 44 -5.90 -26.78 20.35
N LYS A 45 -5.74 -27.32 19.14
CA LYS A 45 -6.89 -27.75 18.31
C LYS A 45 -6.77 -29.19 17.86
N SER A 46 -7.85 -29.95 18.03
CA SER A 46 -7.91 -31.37 17.64
C SER A 46 -7.44 -31.58 16.19
N PRO A 47 -6.74 -32.68 15.88
CA PRO A 47 -6.17 -32.95 14.56
C PRO A 47 -7.19 -32.81 13.41
N ALA A 48 -8.44 -33.23 13.64
CA ALA A 48 -9.53 -33.11 12.69
C ALA A 48 -9.92 -31.65 12.37
N LYS A 49 -9.89 -30.74 13.35
CA LYS A 49 -10.18 -29.32 13.15
C LYS A 49 -9.08 -28.61 12.36
N LEU A 50 -7.81 -28.98 12.60
CA LEU A 50 -6.68 -28.46 11.86
C LEU A 50 -6.70 -28.93 10.41
N GLN A 51 -6.90 -30.23 10.17
CA GLN A 51 -6.99 -30.80 8.82
C GLN A 51 -8.17 -30.22 8.02
N TRP A 52 -9.31 -29.97 8.66
CA TRP A 52 -10.46 -29.31 8.00
C TRP A 52 -10.17 -27.85 7.65
N ARG A 53 -9.49 -27.10 8.53
CA ARG A 53 -9.05 -25.72 8.26
C ARG A 53 -8.09 -25.66 7.07
N LEU A 54 -7.11 -26.55 7.04
CA LEU A 54 -6.14 -26.67 5.95
C LEU A 54 -6.84 -26.95 4.62
N ARG A 55 -7.74 -27.96 4.57
CA ARG A 55 -8.54 -28.27 3.37
C ARG A 55 -9.41 -27.09 2.92
N THR A 56 -9.95 -26.32 3.86
CA THR A 56 -10.77 -25.13 3.57
C THR A 56 -9.93 -24.00 2.97
N MET A 57 -8.76 -23.75 3.58
CA MET A 57 -7.78 -22.78 3.12
C MET A 57 -7.32 -23.11 1.70
N THR A 58 -6.84 -24.34 1.44
CA THR A 58 -6.37 -24.75 0.12
C THR A 58 -7.44 -24.57 -0.97
N LYS A 59 -8.71 -24.91 -0.68
CA LYS A 59 -9.82 -24.68 -1.61
C LYS A 59 -10.06 -23.19 -1.89
N SER A 60 -9.99 -22.37 -0.84
CA SER A 60 -10.18 -20.92 -0.94
C SER A 60 -9.07 -20.26 -1.76
N VAL A 61 -7.80 -20.62 -1.51
CA VAL A 61 -6.65 -20.10 -2.27
C VAL A 61 -6.69 -20.54 -3.72
N ARG A 62 -7.14 -21.78 -4.01
CA ARG A 62 -7.31 -22.24 -5.39
C ARG A 62 -8.36 -21.44 -6.14
N ALA A 63 -9.45 -21.03 -5.48
CA ALA A 63 -10.53 -20.23 -6.07
C ALA A 63 -10.20 -18.73 -6.20
N ALA A 64 -9.36 -18.19 -5.32
CA ALA A 64 -8.91 -16.80 -5.38
C ALA A 64 -7.86 -16.56 -6.47
N ASP A 65 -7.72 -15.34 -6.98
CA ASP A 65 -6.60 -14.97 -7.85
C ASP A 65 -5.28 -14.94 -7.06
N PHE A 66 -5.33 -14.41 -5.85
CA PHE A 66 -4.20 -14.38 -4.92
C PHE A 66 -4.65 -14.35 -3.45
N LEU A 67 -3.77 -14.82 -2.58
CA LEU A 67 -3.88 -14.81 -1.13
C LEU A 67 -2.84 -13.84 -0.55
N ASN A 68 -3.32 -12.76 0.05
CA ASN A 68 -2.51 -11.81 0.82
C ASN A 68 -2.26 -12.38 2.22
N LEU A 69 -1.01 -12.76 2.49
CA LEU A 69 -0.58 -13.23 3.80
C LEU A 69 -0.31 -12.03 4.71
N LEU A 70 -1.02 -11.93 5.83
CA LEU A 70 -0.80 -10.92 6.86
C LEU A 70 0.42 -11.29 7.72
N THR A 71 1.62 -11.25 7.11
CA THR A 71 2.92 -11.65 7.72
C THR A 71 3.56 -10.53 8.54
N TYR A 72 2.77 -9.97 9.45
CA TYR A 72 3.10 -8.91 10.40
C TYR A 72 2.13 -8.98 11.58
N ASP A 73 2.42 -8.26 12.67
CA ASP A 73 1.75 -8.44 13.97
C ASP A 73 1.97 -9.85 14.56
N TYR A 74 3.14 -10.45 14.31
CA TYR A 74 3.57 -11.68 14.99
C TYR A 74 3.71 -11.45 16.50
N HIS A 75 4.25 -10.29 16.85
CA HIS A 75 4.29 -9.75 18.19
C HIS A 75 3.42 -8.50 18.26
N THR A 76 2.72 -8.34 19.38
CA THR A 76 1.83 -7.21 19.64
C THR A 76 2.35 -6.34 20.78
N ALA A 77 1.98 -5.06 20.77
CA ALA A 77 2.36 -4.09 21.79
C ALA A 77 1.86 -4.38 23.22
N TYR A 78 1.08 -5.45 23.40
CA TYR A 78 0.51 -5.87 24.69
C TYR A 78 1.25 -7.06 25.30
N GLU A 79 2.33 -7.51 24.68
CA GLU A 79 3.24 -8.50 25.25
C GLU A 79 4.12 -7.88 26.34
N SER A 80 4.60 -8.72 27.25
CA SER A 80 5.44 -8.30 28.38
C SER A 80 6.89 -8.03 28.02
N SER A 81 7.26 -8.18 26.75
CA SER A 81 8.61 -7.88 26.24
C SER A 81 8.54 -7.23 24.86
N ALA A 82 9.49 -6.32 24.61
CA ALA A 82 9.65 -5.61 23.36
C ALA A 82 10.15 -6.55 22.26
N GLN A 83 9.35 -6.71 21.20
CA GLN A 83 9.63 -7.66 20.13
C GLN A 83 9.38 -7.04 18.75
N HIS A 84 10.08 -7.55 17.73
CA HIS A 84 9.87 -7.12 16.35
C HIS A 84 8.60 -7.75 15.77
N HIS A 85 7.65 -6.94 15.28
CA HIS A 85 6.33 -7.47 14.88
C HIS A 85 6.27 -8.19 13.52
N ALA A 86 7.30 -8.08 12.69
CA ALA A 86 7.32 -8.63 11.33
C ALA A 86 8.66 -9.26 10.89
N PRO A 87 9.27 -10.15 11.68
CA PRO A 87 10.57 -10.72 11.35
C PRO A 87 10.49 -11.60 10.09
N LEU A 88 11.47 -11.49 9.20
CA LEU A 88 11.62 -12.35 8.01
C LEU A 88 11.90 -13.81 8.40
N GLY A 89 12.73 -14.05 9.41
CA GLY A 89 13.01 -15.37 9.98
C GLY A 89 12.99 -15.35 11.51
N ALA A 90 12.98 -16.53 12.13
CA ALA A 90 13.08 -16.67 13.60
C ALA A 90 14.32 -15.93 14.15
N ALA A 91 14.44 -15.72 15.46
CA ALA A 91 15.72 -15.29 16.05
C ALA A 91 16.78 -16.40 16.04
N GLU A 92 18.06 -16.06 16.22
CA GLU A 92 19.13 -17.05 16.47
C GLU A 92 18.95 -17.79 17.81
N GLY A 93 19.46 -19.02 17.90
CA GLY A 93 19.40 -19.82 19.13
C GLY A 93 18.07 -20.50 19.44
N LEU A 94 16.97 -20.13 18.77
CA LEU A 94 15.67 -20.79 18.92
C LEU A 94 15.68 -22.22 18.37
N ARG A 95 15.02 -23.12 19.08
CA ARG A 95 14.83 -24.52 18.69
C ARG A 95 13.51 -24.67 17.95
N GLU A 96 13.38 -25.72 17.13
CA GLU A 96 12.21 -25.95 16.26
C GLU A 96 10.87 -26.09 17.02
N TRP A 97 10.93 -26.50 18.29
CA TRP A 97 9.76 -26.66 19.13
C TRP A 97 9.37 -25.40 19.91
N ASP A 98 10.20 -24.35 19.90
CA ASP A 98 9.88 -23.07 20.52
C ASP A 98 8.79 -22.39 19.68
N GLU A 99 7.75 -21.83 20.31
CA GLU A 99 6.63 -21.24 19.58
C GLU A 99 7.11 -20.03 18.75
N GLU A 100 8.08 -19.28 19.28
CA GLU A 100 8.78 -18.14 18.69
C GLU A 100 9.47 -18.51 17.37
N SER A 101 9.92 -19.76 17.22
CA SER A 101 10.53 -20.24 15.96
C SER A 101 9.57 -20.21 14.77
N ARG A 102 8.26 -20.11 15.03
CA ARG A 102 7.17 -20.08 14.04
C ARG A 102 6.63 -18.69 13.79
N LEU A 103 6.99 -17.70 14.61
CA LEU A 103 6.46 -16.33 14.56
C LEU A 103 7.20 -15.46 13.52
N ASN A 104 7.30 -15.93 12.27
CA ASN A 104 8.04 -15.22 11.22
C ASN A 104 7.52 -15.51 9.80
N VAL A 105 7.87 -14.61 8.88
CA VAL A 105 7.43 -14.64 7.46
C VAL A 105 7.81 -15.95 6.78
N ARG A 106 9.06 -16.42 6.96
CA ARG A 106 9.57 -17.65 6.33
C ARG A 106 8.74 -18.87 6.73
N TRP A 107 8.51 -19.04 8.03
CA TRP A 107 7.72 -20.16 8.56
C TRP A 107 6.29 -20.11 8.05
N THR A 108 5.63 -18.94 8.11
CA THR A 108 4.26 -18.78 7.59
C THR A 108 4.18 -19.16 6.11
N VAL A 109 5.07 -18.66 5.25
CA VAL A 109 5.05 -19.02 3.83
C VAL A 109 5.24 -20.51 3.62
N ASP A 110 6.21 -21.13 4.31
CA ASP A 110 6.47 -22.57 4.18
C ASP A 110 5.26 -23.39 4.67
N TYR A 111 4.59 -22.98 5.74
CA TYR A 111 3.34 -23.59 6.20
C TYR A 111 2.25 -23.59 5.12
N TYR A 112 2.01 -22.48 4.43
CA TYR A 112 0.99 -22.46 3.36
C TYR A 112 1.39 -23.33 2.16
N LEU A 113 2.67 -23.33 1.78
CA LEU A 113 3.19 -24.13 0.67
C LEU A 113 3.09 -25.63 0.95
N GLU A 114 3.52 -26.08 2.12
CA GLU A 114 3.45 -27.48 2.56
C GLU A 114 2.00 -27.98 2.64
N ASN A 115 1.06 -27.08 2.91
CA ASN A 115 -0.37 -27.36 2.92
C ASN A 115 -1.07 -27.15 1.56
N GLY A 116 -0.29 -27.08 0.48
CA GLY A 116 -0.77 -27.15 -0.90
C GLY A 116 -1.32 -25.84 -1.47
N ALA A 117 -1.03 -24.69 -0.86
CA ALA A 117 -1.30 -23.39 -1.45
C ALA A 117 -0.40 -23.19 -2.69
N PRO A 118 -0.96 -22.80 -3.86
CA PRO A 118 -0.17 -22.52 -5.05
C PRO A 118 0.79 -21.34 -4.80
N ARG A 119 2.08 -21.58 -5.00
CA ARG A 119 3.15 -20.60 -4.83
C ARG A 119 2.90 -19.28 -5.59
N ASN A 120 2.42 -19.39 -6.83
CA ASN A 120 2.07 -18.29 -7.71
C ASN A 120 0.78 -17.54 -7.32
N LYS A 121 0.17 -17.87 -6.18
CA LYS A 121 -0.96 -17.14 -5.59
C LYS A 121 -0.63 -16.54 -4.22
N LEU A 122 0.51 -16.87 -3.62
CA LEU A 122 0.88 -16.35 -2.30
C LEU A 122 1.53 -14.98 -2.44
N VAL A 123 0.96 -13.98 -1.77
CA VAL A 123 1.44 -12.60 -1.73
C VAL A 123 1.86 -12.28 -0.29
N VAL A 124 3.12 -11.90 -0.08
CA VAL A 124 3.68 -11.63 1.26
C VAL A 124 3.29 -10.25 1.74
N GLY A 125 2.80 -10.12 2.98
CA GLY A 125 2.46 -8.86 3.60
C GLY A 125 3.70 -8.13 4.12
N VAL A 126 3.80 -6.85 3.78
CA VAL A 126 4.89 -5.95 4.13
C VAL A 126 4.31 -4.77 4.91
N PRO A 127 4.68 -4.59 6.20
CA PRO A 127 4.24 -3.44 6.98
C PRO A 127 5.06 -2.19 6.66
N THR A 128 4.41 -1.04 6.65
CA THR A 128 5.05 0.31 6.64
C THR A 128 4.82 1.02 7.97
N TYR A 129 4.78 0.25 9.06
CA TYR A 129 4.56 0.71 10.43
C TYR A 129 5.38 -0.17 11.37
N GLY A 130 5.50 0.24 12.62
CA GLY A 130 6.08 -0.54 13.70
C GLY A 130 5.12 -0.75 14.87
N ARG A 131 5.43 -1.73 15.72
CA ARG A 131 4.78 -1.91 17.03
C ARG A 131 5.68 -1.33 18.10
N SER A 132 5.11 -0.45 18.93
CA SER A 132 5.84 0.26 19.97
C SER A 132 5.49 -0.23 21.37
N TYR A 133 6.44 -0.07 22.27
CA TYR A 133 6.41 -0.54 23.66
C TYR A 133 6.91 0.57 24.58
N THR A 134 6.41 0.57 25.81
CA THR A 134 7.01 1.29 26.93
C THR A 134 7.81 0.30 27.76
N LEU A 135 9.12 0.48 27.84
CA LEU A 135 10.06 -0.39 28.54
C LEU A 135 9.88 -0.29 30.07
N GLU A 136 10.21 -1.36 30.79
CA GLU A 136 10.24 -1.37 32.25
C GLU A 136 11.48 -0.67 32.81
N ASP A 137 12.63 -0.83 32.13
CA ASP A 137 13.91 -0.21 32.45
C ASP A 137 14.47 0.47 31.19
N ILE A 138 14.90 1.73 31.32
CA ILE A 138 15.47 2.51 30.22
C ILE A 138 16.86 2.02 29.81
N GLU A 139 17.57 1.37 30.73
CA GLU A 139 18.90 0.82 30.48
C GLU A 139 18.82 -0.55 29.75
N ASP A 140 17.68 -1.24 29.83
CA ASP A 140 17.38 -2.46 29.07
C ASP A 140 16.56 -2.12 27.82
N ASN A 141 17.26 -1.78 26.74
CA ASN A 141 16.68 -1.33 25.47
C ASN A 141 16.93 -2.30 24.32
N GLU A 142 17.47 -3.49 24.61
CA GLU A 142 17.72 -4.51 23.60
C GLU A 142 16.42 -5.21 23.17
N LEU A 143 16.53 -6.08 22.14
CA LEU A 143 15.42 -6.94 21.77
C LEU A 143 15.05 -7.84 22.97
N GLU A 144 13.76 -8.08 23.18
CA GLU A 144 13.21 -8.86 24.30
C GLU A 144 13.25 -8.16 25.68
N ALA A 145 13.67 -6.89 25.73
CA ALA A 145 13.61 -6.08 26.93
C ALA A 145 12.19 -6.08 27.56
N PRO A 146 12.06 -6.18 28.89
CA PRO A 146 10.75 -6.15 29.56
C PRO A 146 9.96 -4.87 29.26
N ALA A 147 8.67 -5.02 28.99
CA ALA A 147 7.78 -3.94 28.63
C ALA A 147 6.57 -3.87 29.58
N GLN A 148 6.23 -2.65 30.00
CA GLN A 148 5.05 -2.35 30.81
C GLN A 148 3.76 -2.39 29.99
N GLY A 149 3.88 -2.21 28.67
CA GLY A 149 2.77 -2.26 27.74
C GLY A 149 3.01 -1.46 26.47
N PRO A 150 1.93 -1.04 25.79
CA PRO A 150 2.03 -0.36 24.51
C PRO A 150 2.71 1.01 24.64
N GLY A 151 3.60 1.31 23.69
CA GLY A 151 4.27 2.60 23.57
C GLY A 151 3.29 3.75 23.36
N GLU A 152 3.74 4.97 23.63
CA GLU A 152 2.92 6.17 23.48
C GLU A 152 2.50 6.41 22.03
N PRO A 153 1.31 6.99 21.80
CA PRO A 153 0.76 7.14 20.47
C PRO A 153 1.52 8.20 19.68
N GLY A 154 1.71 7.96 18.38
CA GLY A 154 2.25 8.95 17.46
C GLY A 154 1.33 10.17 17.30
N ASN A 155 1.90 11.32 16.92
CA ASN A 155 1.15 12.57 16.74
C ASN A 155 0.05 12.44 15.67
N SER A 156 0.29 11.61 14.66
CA SER A 156 -0.57 11.45 13.49
C SER A 156 -1.44 10.20 13.60
N THR A 157 -0.83 9.04 13.90
CA THR A 157 -1.55 7.76 14.01
C THR A 157 -2.46 7.68 15.23
N ARG A 158 -2.07 8.31 16.34
CA ARG A 158 -2.86 8.44 17.58
C ARG A 158 -3.33 7.10 18.17
N GLU A 159 -2.57 6.03 17.94
CA GLU A 159 -2.83 4.69 18.47
C GLU A 159 -1.66 4.25 19.35
N LYS A 160 -1.94 3.83 20.59
CA LYS A 160 -0.92 3.29 21.48
C LYS A 160 -0.36 1.98 20.93
N GLY A 161 0.95 1.81 21.00
CA GLY A 161 1.62 0.62 20.49
C GLY A 161 1.73 0.54 18.98
N TYR A 162 1.54 1.66 18.27
CA TYR A 162 1.57 1.74 16.82
C TYR A 162 2.22 3.05 16.38
N LEU A 163 3.18 2.97 15.45
CA LEU A 163 3.77 4.14 14.80
C LEU A 163 3.88 3.89 13.30
N ALA A 164 3.47 4.86 12.49
CA ALA A 164 3.70 4.82 11.05
C ALA A 164 5.19 5.00 10.75
N TYR A 165 5.68 4.50 9.61
CA TYR A 165 7.09 4.64 9.24
C TYR A 165 7.55 6.10 9.23
N TYR A 166 6.70 7.03 8.73
CA TYR A 166 7.03 8.45 8.75
C TYR A 166 7.21 9.03 10.17
N GLU A 167 6.50 8.52 11.18
CA GLU A 167 6.68 8.94 12.58
C GLU A 167 7.98 8.38 13.16
N ILE A 168 8.30 7.13 12.81
CA ILE A 168 9.53 6.46 13.25
C ILE A 168 10.75 7.15 12.66
N CYS A 169 10.78 7.40 11.35
CA CYS A 169 11.94 8.04 10.72
C CYS A 169 12.11 9.50 11.17
N GLN A 170 11.03 10.25 11.43
CA GLN A 170 11.12 11.57 12.07
C GLN A 170 11.71 11.49 13.48
N ASN A 171 11.27 10.50 14.27
CA ASN A 171 11.80 10.30 15.62
C ASN A 171 13.32 10.01 15.60
N VAL A 172 13.78 9.17 14.67
CA VAL A 172 15.21 8.87 14.46
C VAL A 172 15.98 10.09 13.96
N ASN A 173 15.53 10.72 12.87
CA ASN A 173 16.29 11.76 12.17
C ASN A 173 16.31 13.11 12.92
N GLU A 174 15.21 13.44 13.63
CA GLU A 174 15.02 14.78 14.19
C GLU A 174 14.94 14.80 15.71
N ARG A 175 14.55 13.67 16.35
CA ARG A 175 14.28 13.62 17.79
C ARG A 175 15.28 12.80 18.59
N GLY A 176 16.34 12.33 17.93
CA GLY A 176 17.47 11.65 18.55
C GLY A 176 17.08 10.30 19.15
N TRP A 177 16.26 9.53 18.45
CA TRP A 177 16.09 8.11 18.76
C TRP A 177 17.28 7.32 18.24
N ASP A 178 17.78 6.40 19.05
CA ASP A 178 18.84 5.48 18.69
C ASP A 178 18.28 4.29 17.90
N LEU A 179 19.12 3.66 17.08
CA LEU A 179 18.76 2.51 16.24
C LEU A 179 19.53 1.26 16.65
N GLY A 180 18.80 0.18 16.91
CA GLY A 180 19.35 -1.17 17.10
C GLY A 180 19.09 -2.06 15.89
N ARG A 181 20.08 -2.89 15.53
CA ARG A 181 20.01 -3.84 14.41
C ARG A 181 20.57 -5.20 14.82
N PRO A 182 19.79 -6.01 15.57
CA PRO A 182 20.30 -7.26 16.14
C PRO A 182 20.59 -8.30 15.06
N GLU A 183 19.64 -8.55 14.14
CA GLU A 183 19.77 -9.59 13.11
C GLU A 183 19.32 -9.08 11.72
N PRO A 184 20.11 -8.24 11.02
CA PRO A 184 19.67 -7.50 9.83
C PRO A 184 19.28 -8.36 8.60
N LYS A 185 19.59 -9.66 8.60
CA LYS A 185 19.15 -10.62 7.56
C LYS A 185 17.86 -11.37 7.92
N ARG A 186 17.37 -11.20 9.14
CA ARG A 186 16.25 -11.97 9.72
C ARG A 186 15.15 -11.08 10.26
N MET A 187 15.43 -9.85 10.67
CA MET A 187 14.43 -8.86 11.08
C MET A 187 14.89 -7.42 10.81
N GLY A 188 13.92 -6.51 10.76
CA GLY A 188 14.18 -5.07 10.64
C GLY A 188 14.80 -4.49 11.92
N PRO A 189 15.18 -3.21 11.88
CA PRO A 189 15.69 -2.52 13.06
C PRO A 189 14.61 -2.35 14.15
N TYR A 190 15.08 -1.94 15.32
CA TYR A 190 14.26 -1.21 16.27
C TYR A 190 14.83 0.18 16.51
N ALA A 191 13.98 1.12 16.92
CA ALA A 191 14.39 2.44 17.38
C ALA A 191 13.92 2.64 18.81
N PHE A 192 14.70 3.37 19.61
CA PHE A 192 14.33 3.62 21.00
C PHE A 192 14.84 4.98 21.49
N LYS A 193 14.19 5.47 22.54
CA LYS A 193 14.63 6.64 23.31
C LYS A 193 13.93 6.65 24.65
N ASP A 194 14.69 6.87 25.72
CA ASP A 194 14.19 6.81 27.08
C ASP A 194 13.49 5.46 27.31
N ASP A 195 12.22 5.46 27.73
CA ASP A 195 11.42 4.23 27.90
C ASP A 195 10.63 3.82 26.65
N GLN A 196 10.78 4.52 25.51
CA GLN A 196 10.02 4.22 24.30
C GLN A 196 10.84 3.37 23.34
N TRP A 197 10.23 2.30 22.81
CA TRP A 197 10.86 1.35 21.89
C TRP A 197 9.90 1.02 20.75
N VAL A 198 10.40 0.86 19.52
CA VAL A 198 9.58 0.45 18.36
C VAL A 198 10.35 -0.47 17.41
N GLY A 199 9.78 -1.64 17.10
CA GLY A 199 10.32 -2.57 16.11
C GLY A 199 9.60 -2.38 14.77
N PHE A 200 10.36 -2.20 13.68
CA PHE A 200 9.81 -1.81 12.37
C PHE A 200 10.68 -2.28 11.19
N ASP A 201 10.09 -2.33 10.00
CA ASP A 201 10.84 -2.56 8.76
C ASP A 201 11.40 -1.24 8.19
N ASP A 202 12.67 -1.27 7.79
CA ASP A 202 13.30 -0.23 6.99
C ASP A 202 13.55 -0.70 5.55
N GLU A 203 14.08 0.17 4.69
CA GLU A 203 14.34 -0.17 3.28
C GLU A 203 15.23 -1.41 3.12
N GLN A 204 16.21 -1.62 4.02
CA GLN A 204 17.08 -2.79 3.98
C GLN A 204 16.25 -4.07 4.17
N MET A 205 15.42 -4.13 5.21
CA MET A 205 14.56 -5.29 5.47
C MET A 205 13.51 -5.48 4.37
N ILE A 206 12.98 -4.39 3.80
CA ILE A 206 12.08 -4.46 2.65
C ILE A 206 12.76 -5.13 1.45
N ARG A 207 14.02 -4.76 1.14
CA ARG A 207 14.80 -5.42 0.08
C ARG A 207 15.03 -6.90 0.38
N GLU A 208 15.33 -7.26 1.63
CA GLU A 208 15.47 -8.67 2.04
C GLU A 208 14.16 -9.47 1.87
N LYS A 209 13.01 -8.89 2.24
CA LYS A 209 11.69 -9.49 1.99
C LYS A 209 11.42 -9.65 0.50
N ALA A 210 11.76 -8.66 -0.33
CA ALA A 210 11.64 -8.75 -1.78
C ALA A 210 12.51 -9.87 -2.38
N ARG A 211 13.78 -9.96 -1.97
CA ARG A 211 14.70 -11.05 -2.37
C ARG A 211 14.15 -12.41 -1.98
N TYR A 212 13.59 -12.53 -0.77
CA TYR A 212 12.94 -13.75 -0.32
C TYR A 212 11.74 -14.13 -1.22
N ILE A 213 10.84 -13.18 -1.52
CA ILE A 213 9.68 -13.38 -2.42
C ILE A 213 10.13 -13.92 -3.78
N LEU A 214 11.16 -13.30 -4.39
CA LEU A 214 11.72 -13.72 -5.67
C LEU A 214 12.35 -15.11 -5.59
N SER A 215 13.16 -15.38 -4.56
CA SER A 215 13.84 -16.68 -4.36
C SER A 215 12.84 -17.83 -4.21
N LYS A 216 11.72 -17.57 -3.51
CA LYS A 216 10.62 -18.52 -3.33
C LYS A 216 9.60 -18.43 -4.47
N ARG A 217 9.85 -17.71 -5.57
CA ARG A 217 8.97 -17.54 -6.74
C ARG A 217 7.49 -17.33 -6.36
N LEU A 218 7.24 -16.51 -5.33
CA LEU A 218 5.90 -16.18 -4.85
C LEU A 218 5.22 -15.17 -5.80
N ALA A 219 3.93 -14.92 -5.61
CA ALA A 219 3.15 -14.05 -6.50
C ALA A 219 3.53 -12.57 -6.40
N GLY A 220 4.05 -12.13 -5.25
CA GLY A 220 4.48 -10.75 -5.03
C GLY A 220 4.39 -10.33 -3.56
N ALA A 221 4.27 -9.02 -3.36
CA ALA A 221 4.08 -8.40 -2.05
C ALA A 221 2.77 -7.60 -1.99
N MET A 222 2.20 -7.52 -0.80
CA MET A 222 1.09 -6.64 -0.41
C MET A 222 1.61 -5.71 0.67
N VAL A 223 1.26 -4.43 0.60
CA VAL A 223 1.74 -3.42 1.55
C VAL A 223 0.60 -2.98 2.46
N TRP A 224 0.86 -2.98 3.76
CA TRP A 224 -0.01 -2.40 4.77
C TRP A 224 0.74 -1.28 5.51
N THR A 225 0.52 0.00 5.19
CA THR A 225 -0.33 0.57 4.14
C THR A 225 0.40 1.67 3.37
N VAL A 226 -0.17 2.10 2.26
CA VAL A 226 0.41 3.19 1.45
C VAL A 226 0.55 4.50 2.22
N ASP A 227 -0.40 4.78 3.12
CA ASP A 227 -0.50 6.00 3.93
C ASP A 227 0.46 6.03 5.14
N ASN A 228 1.04 4.90 5.53
CA ASN A 228 2.00 4.84 6.64
C ASN A 228 3.47 4.92 6.20
N ASP A 229 3.75 4.75 4.90
CA ASP A 229 5.06 5.06 4.33
C ASP A 229 5.32 6.58 4.37
N ASP A 230 6.55 7.02 4.13
CA ASP A 230 6.85 8.44 3.95
C ASP A 230 6.45 8.91 2.55
N PHE A 231 5.14 8.91 2.28
CA PHE A 231 4.55 9.29 1.00
C PHE A 231 4.79 10.76 0.61
N ARG A 232 5.34 11.57 1.53
CA ARG A 232 5.70 12.97 1.30
C ARG A 232 7.21 13.18 1.11
N GLY A 233 8.04 12.19 1.39
CA GLY A 233 9.51 12.27 1.32
C GLY A 233 10.12 13.23 2.34
N GLN A 234 9.55 13.30 3.55
CA GLN A 234 10.01 14.17 4.63
C GLN A 234 11.29 13.66 5.33
N CYS A 235 11.49 12.36 5.38
CA CYS A 235 12.61 11.75 6.12
C CYS A 235 13.90 11.65 5.31
N GLY A 236 13.81 11.50 3.98
CA GLY A 236 14.98 11.28 3.11
C GLY A 236 14.88 11.90 1.71
N GLY A 237 13.85 12.71 1.43
CA GLY A 237 13.65 13.38 0.15
C GLY A 237 13.03 12.53 -0.97
N GLU A 238 13.01 11.19 -0.84
CA GLU A 238 12.31 10.27 -1.76
C GLU A 238 10.88 10.00 -1.27
N GLN A 239 9.89 10.08 -2.16
CA GLN A 239 8.51 9.74 -1.82
C GLN A 239 8.32 8.23 -1.72
N SER A 240 7.64 7.79 -0.65
CA SER A 240 7.33 6.40 -0.36
C SER A 240 8.58 5.50 -0.44
N PRO A 241 9.61 5.75 0.38
CA PRO A 241 10.89 5.06 0.29
C PRO A 241 10.75 3.54 0.46
N LEU A 242 9.89 3.07 1.38
CA LEU A 242 9.70 1.63 1.58
C LEU A 242 9.04 0.96 0.38
N ILE A 243 7.94 1.52 -0.13
CA ILE A 243 7.23 0.97 -1.29
C ILE A 243 8.09 1.06 -2.55
N THR A 244 8.88 2.14 -2.68
CA THR A 244 9.81 2.32 -3.79
C THR A 244 10.95 1.31 -3.74
N ALA A 245 11.54 1.07 -2.57
CA ALA A 245 12.54 0.00 -2.37
C ALA A 245 11.96 -1.38 -2.73
N LEU A 246 10.75 -1.68 -2.27
CA LEU A 246 10.04 -2.92 -2.58
C LEU A 246 9.83 -3.10 -4.10
N ARG A 247 9.36 -2.04 -4.77
CA ARG A 247 9.12 -2.05 -6.22
C ARG A 247 10.42 -2.24 -7.01
N LYS A 248 11.48 -1.49 -6.66
CA LYS A 248 12.80 -1.59 -7.32
C LYS A 248 13.34 -3.02 -7.19
N ALA A 249 13.31 -3.58 -5.98
CA ALA A 249 13.80 -4.92 -5.70
C ALA A 249 12.98 -6.03 -6.41
N LEU A 250 11.65 -5.91 -6.48
CA LEU A 250 10.81 -6.92 -7.13
C LEU A 250 10.83 -6.87 -8.66
N LEU A 251 10.97 -5.68 -9.26
CA LEU A 251 10.86 -5.48 -10.71
C LEU A 251 12.20 -5.31 -11.43
N GLY A 252 13.33 -5.54 -10.75
CA GLY A 252 14.67 -5.47 -11.34
C GLY A 252 15.15 -4.05 -11.63
N GLY A 253 14.67 -3.07 -10.85
CA GLY A 253 15.08 -1.67 -10.93
C GLY A 253 16.28 -1.30 -10.04
N GLU A 254 16.89 -2.27 -9.34
CA GLU A 254 18.14 -2.03 -8.59
C GLU A 254 19.31 -1.97 -9.59
N THR A 255 20.00 -0.85 -9.64
CA THR A 255 21.27 -0.74 -10.37
C THR A 255 22.41 -1.17 -9.44
N ASN A 256 23.49 -1.74 -9.98
CA ASN A 256 24.60 -2.27 -9.17
C ASN A 256 25.23 -1.24 -8.20
N ASN A 257 24.96 0.06 -8.37
CA ASN A 257 25.44 1.13 -7.49
C ASN A 257 24.70 1.16 -6.12
N ASP A 258 23.47 0.63 -6.04
CA ASP A 258 22.67 0.66 -4.81
C ASP A 258 23.16 -0.35 -3.76
N ALA A 259 23.95 -1.35 -4.17
CA ALA A 259 24.49 -2.38 -3.29
C ALA A 259 25.77 -1.95 -2.55
N GLU A 260 26.55 -1.03 -3.13
CA GLU A 260 27.82 -0.54 -2.55
C GLU A 260 27.60 0.59 -1.54
N GLU A 261 26.62 1.47 -1.77
CA GLU A 261 26.26 2.57 -0.84
C GLU A 261 25.72 2.04 0.51
N GLN A 262 25.19 0.82 0.53
CA GLN A 262 24.62 0.15 1.72
C GLN A 262 25.67 -0.41 2.68
N GLN A 263 26.89 -0.69 2.21
CA GLN A 263 27.97 -1.19 3.07
C GLN A 263 28.68 -0.03 3.81
N GLU A 264 28.64 1.17 3.23
CA GLU A 264 29.28 2.38 3.77
C GLU A 264 28.35 3.11 4.78
N ALA A 265 27.03 3.15 4.53
CA ALA A 265 26.05 3.70 5.47
C ALA A 265 25.95 2.92 6.81
N ALA A 266 26.14 1.59 6.78
CA ALA A 266 26.18 0.76 7.99
C ALA A 266 27.49 0.93 8.80
N SER A 267 28.58 1.35 8.15
CA SER A 267 29.88 1.57 8.79
C SER A 267 30.02 2.97 9.40
N THR A 268 29.21 3.94 8.97
CA THR A 268 29.37 5.36 9.37
C THR A 268 28.54 5.73 10.62
N LEU A 269 27.75 4.80 11.16
CA LEU A 269 26.88 5.01 12.35
C LEU A 269 27.41 4.40 13.66
N ARG A 270 28.74 4.34 13.85
CA ARG A 270 29.33 4.12 15.18
C ARG A 270 30.20 5.29 15.64
N THR A 271 29.66 5.96 16.67
CA THR A 271 30.33 6.73 17.74
C THR A 271 30.98 8.06 17.36
N THR A 272 30.33 9.18 17.69
CA THR A 272 31.04 10.41 18.10
C THR A 272 30.35 11.14 19.24
N THR A 273 31.13 11.37 20.29
CA THR A 273 30.92 12.30 21.39
C THR A 273 30.99 13.76 20.87
N LYS A 274 30.03 14.60 21.30
CA LYS A 274 29.95 16.06 21.06
C LYS A 274 30.97 16.86 21.92
N PRO A 275 31.10 18.22 21.81
CA PRO A 275 31.07 19.19 20.69
C PRO A 275 32.20 20.30 20.84
N PRO A 276 32.10 21.54 20.30
CA PRO A 276 32.06 22.00 18.89
C PRO A 276 33.06 23.15 18.56
N SER A 277 33.19 23.53 17.27
CA SER A 277 33.17 24.93 16.75
C SER A 277 34.10 25.15 15.55
N SER A 278 33.54 25.49 14.37
CA SER A 278 33.62 26.86 13.84
C SER A 278 32.95 26.96 12.46
N ARG A 279 32.28 28.09 12.27
CA ARG A 279 31.38 28.46 11.17
C ARG A 279 32.15 29.40 10.23
N GLN A 280 32.05 29.20 8.92
CA GLN A 280 32.27 30.29 7.95
C GLN A 280 31.27 30.25 6.80
N GLU A 281 30.59 31.37 6.64
CA GLU A 281 29.69 31.76 5.56
C GLU A 281 30.46 32.08 4.28
N ARG A 282 29.86 31.84 3.11
CA ARG A 282 30.20 32.60 1.91
C ARG A 282 28.95 32.95 1.08
N VAL A 283 28.77 34.26 0.97
CA VAL A 283 27.78 34.99 0.17
C VAL A 283 28.29 35.23 -1.25
N ALA A 284 27.35 35.50 -2.18
CA ALA A 284 27.43 36.29 -3.42
C ALA A 284 27.23 35.47 -4.71
N LYS A 285 26.55 35.94 -5.77
CA LYS A 285 25.77 37.15 -6.06
C LYS A 285 25.02 36.91 -7.38
N SER A 286 23.89 37.59 -7.54
CA SER A 286 23.14 37.69 -8.79
C SER A 286 23.84 38.56 -9.84
N SER A 287 23.48 38.35 -11.11
CA SER A 287 23.56 39.38 -12.15
C SER A 287 22.42 39.20 -13.15
N LEU A 288 21.76 40.32 -13.45
CA LEU A 288 20.64 40.51 -14.38
C LEU A 288 21.08 41.49 -15.46
N SER A 289 20.40 41.43 -16.63
CA SER A 289 20.05 42.53 -17.59
C SER A 289 20.41 42.18 -19.05
N PRO A 290 19.86 42.88 -20.07
CA PRO A 290 18.44 43.21 -20.34
C PRO A 290 18.06 42.94 -21.83
N GLY A 291 16.77 43.10 -22.18
CA GLY A 291 16.21 42.75 -23.49
C GLY A 291 16.08 43.84 -24.56
N ARG A 292 15.42 43.48 -25.68
CA ARG A 292 14.81 44.29 -26.77
C ARG A 292 14.43 43.33 -27.90
N SER A 293 13.43 43.49 -28.79
CA SER A 293 12.19 44.27 -28.93
C SER A 293 11.51 43.73 -30.22
N ARG A 294 10.17 43.79 -30.29
CA ARG A 294 9.32 43.41 -31.45
C ARG A 294 9.57 44.29 -32.69
N PRO A 295 9.06 43.87 -33.87
CA PRO A 295 7.89 44.57 -34.41
C PRO A 295 6.79 43.66 -35.01
N ASN A 296 5.58 44.24 -35.08
CA ASN A 296 4.34 43.68 -35.64
C ASN A 296 4.29 43.79 -37.16
N LEU A 297 3.63 42.84 -37.83
CA LEU A 297 2.86 43.09 -39.05
C LEU A 297 1.47 42.43 -38.92
N ALA A 298 0.44 43.24 -39.09
CA ALA A 298 -0.96 42.84 -39.18
C ALA A 298 -1.29 42.46 -40.63
N LEU A 299 -2.20 41.50 -40.84
CA LEU A 299 -3.08 41.45 -42.01
C LEU A 299 -4.31 40.58 -41.74
N SER A 300 -5.37 40.98 -42.42
CA SER A 300 -6.80 40.72 -42.23
C SER A 300 -7.25 39.27 -42.49
N VAL A 301 -8.22 38.78 -41.71
CA VAL A 301 -8.96 37.53 -42.03
C VAL A 301 -10.46 37.73 -41.78
N THR A 302 -11.22 37.59 -42.86
CA THR A 302 -12.69 37.52 -42.96
C THR A 302 -13.26 36.29 -42.24
N THR A 303 -14.37 36.48 -41.54
CA THR A 303 -15.11 35.45 -40.80
C THR A 303 -15.83 34.46 -41.74
N PRO A 304 -15.68 33.13 -41.55
CA PRO A 304 -16.52 32.13 -42.22
C PRO A 304 -17.92 32.03 -41.56
N PRO A 305 -18.95 31.55 -42.27
CA PRO A 305 -20.29 31.34 -41.73
C PRO A 305 -20.30 30.25 -40.64
N PRO A 306 -21.27 30.31 -39.70
CA PRO A 306 -21.33 29.40 -38.56
C PRO A 306 -21.54 27.94 -39.01
N PRO A 307 -20.89 26.98 -38.32
CA PRO A 307 -21.00 25.57 -38.67
C PRO A 307 -22.40 25.04 -38.35
N PRO A 308 -22.87 24.01 -39.09
CA PRO A 308 -24.14 23.34 -38.79
C PRO A 308 -24.08 22.73 -37.39
N THR A 309 -25.16 22.90 -36.62
CA THR A 309 -25.34 22.27 -35.30
C THR A 309 -25.07 20.77 -35.40
N PRO A 310 -24.07 20.23 -34.67
CA PRO A 310 -23.80 18.81 -34.67
C PRO A 310 -25.01 18.07 -34.07
N ASP A 311 -25.38 16.98 -34.75
CA ASP A 311 -26.35 15.99 -34.30
C ASP A 311 -26.16 15.70 -32.79
N PRO A 312 -27.16 16.00 -31.93
CA PRO A 312 -27.09 15.66 -30.54
C PRO A 312 -27.19 14.14 -30.50
N GLY A 313 -26.03 13.48 -30.47
CA GLY A 313 -25.95 12.06 -30.19
C GLY A 313 -26.80 11.68 -28.98
N PRO A 314 -27.08 10.39 -28.79
CA PRO A 314 -28.07 9.94 -27.81
C PRO A 314 -27.83 10.57 -26.45
N ALA A 315 -28.93 10.97 -25.81
CA ALA A 315 -28.94 11.64 -24.52
C ALA A 315 -28.01 10.90 -23.54
N PHE A 316 -26.97 11.60 -23.08
CA PHE A 316 -26.16 11.13 -21.97
C PHE A 316 -26.96 11.41 -20.69
N GLU A 317 -27.43 10.35 -20.04
CA GLU A 317 -28.13 10.47 -18.76
C GLU A 317 -27.09 10.69 -17.65
N CYS A 318 -27.23 11.79 -16.92
CA CYS A 318 -26.38 12.06 -15.77
C CYS A 318 -26.77 11.15 -14.61
N GLU A 319 -25.83 10.35 -14.13
CA GLU A 319 -26.02 9.51 -12.95
C GLU A 319 -25.88 10.34 -11.66
N ASP A 320 -24.96 11.31 -11.64
CA ASP A 320 -24.70 12.25 -10.54
C ASP A 320 -24.21 13.62 -11.07
N GLU A 321 -24.06 14.61 -10.20
CA GLU A 321 -23.37 15.87 -10.53
C GLU A 321 -21.86 15.64 -10.69
N GLY A 322 -21.24 16.24 -11.71
CA GLY A 322 -19.80 16.09 -11.95
C GLY A 322 -19.40 15.97 -13.41
N PHE A 323 -18.15 15.58 -13.66
CA PHE A 323 -17.60 15.45 -15.01
C PHE A 323 -17.47 13.98 -15.44
N PHE A 324 -18.00 13.67 -16.63
CA PHE A 324 -18.08 12.31 -17.16
C PHE A 324 -17.41 12.17 -18.52
N ASN A 325 -16.75 11.04 -18.76
CA ASN A 325 -16.13 10.75 -20.06
C ASN A 325 -17.19 10.67 -21.16
N ASN A 326 -16.89 11.19 -22.36
CA ASN A 326 -17.74 10.92 -23.51
C ASN A 326 -17.43 9.52 -24.07
N PRO A 327 -18.44 8.63 -24.21
CA PRO A 327 -18.24 7.24 -24.61
C PRO A 327 -17.85 7.07 -26.10
N ARG A 328 -17.96 8.13 -26.90
CA ARG A 328 -17.74 8.12 -28.36
C ARG A 328 -16.59 9.02 -28.81
N ASP A 329 -16.15 9.95 -27.97
CA ASP A 329 -15.02 10.81 -28.27
C ASP A 329 -14.24 11.19 -27.00
N CYS A 330 -13.05 10.62 -26.78
CA CYS A 330 -12.21 10.90 -25.61
C CYS A 330 -11.66 12.34 -25.56
N ARG A 331 -11.87 13.14 -26.61
CA ARG A 331 -11.61 14.59 -26.58
C ARG A 331 -12.79 15.36 -26.02
N LYS A 332 -13.91 14.70 -25.75
CA LYS A 332 -15.14 15.29 -25.22
C LYS A 332 -15.46 14.72 -23.85
N TYR A 333 -16.20 15.49 -23.08
CA TYR A 333 -16.70 15.10 -21.77
C TYR A 333 -18.06 15.76 -21.53
N PHE A 334 -18.81 15.24 -20.58
CA PHE A 334 -20.06 15.82 -20.11
C PHE A 334 -19.85 16.44 -18.74
N TRP A 335 -20.44 17.60 -18.51
CA TRP A 335 -20.58 18.21 -17.20
C TRP A 335 -22.04 18.17 -16.80
N CYS A 336 -22.33 17.39 -15.77
CA CYS A 336 -23.66 17.18 -15.22
C CYS A 336 -23.87 18.14 -14.06
N LEU A 337 -24.90 18.99 -14.17
CA LEU A 337 -25.28 19.98 -13.17
C LEU A 337 -26.78 19.88 -12.88
N ASP A 338 -27.19 20.02 -11.62
CA ASP A 338 -28.61 20.15 -11.29
C ASP A 338 -29.18 21.43 -11.92
N SER A 339 -30.34 21.28 -12.57
CA SER A 339 -31.01 22.35 -13.29
C SER A 339 -31.68 23.39 -12.37
N GLY A 340 -31.46 23.28 -11.05
CA GLY A 340 -31.99 24.20 -10.05
C GLY A 340 -33.54 24.23 -10.06
N PRO A 341 -34.18 25.38 -9.77
CA PRO A 341 -35.61 25.48 -9.46
C PRO A 341 -36.57 25.10 -10.61
N ALA A 342 -36.05 24.68 -11.77
CA ALA A 342 -36.83 24.18 -12.88
C ALA A 342 -37.29 22.71 -12.73
N ASN A 343 -36.88 21.98 -11.68
CA ASN A 343 -37.26 20.58 -11.43
C ASN A 343 -37.01 19.62 -12.62
N LEU A 344 -36.00 19.90 -13.44
CA LEU A 344 -35.63 19.09 -14.61
C LEU A 344 -34.59 18.00 -14.28
N GLY A 345 -34.12 17.94 -13.03
CA GLY A 345 -33.05 17.04 -12.60
C GLY A 345 -31.68 17.44 -13.15
N THR A 346 -30.72 16.52 -13.07
CA THR A 346 -29.34 16.72 -13.51
C THR A 346 -29.24 16.69 -15.04
N VAL A 347 -28.74 17.77 -15.65
CA VAL A 347 -28.64 17.92 -17.11
C VAL A 347 -27.18 17.83 -17.56
N ALA A 348 -26.94 17.07 -18.62
CA ALA A 348 -25.62 16.88 -19.22
C ALA A 348 -25.28 17.98 -20.22
N HIS A 349 -24.18 18.69 -19.99
CA HIS A 349 -23.60 19.64 -20.94
C HIS A 349 -22.34 19.06 -21.58
N ALA A 350 -22.31 18.95 -22.91
CA ALA A 350 -21.17 18.40 -23.62
C ALA A 350 -20.08 19.46 -23.89
N PHE A 351 -18.84 19.14 -23.56
CA PHE A 351 -17.67 19.98 -23.79
C PHE A 351 -16.62 19.24 -24.63
N THR A 352 -15.76 19.99 -25.30
CA THR A 352 -14.61 19.46 -26.05
C THR A 352 -13.34 20.06 -25.47
N CYS A 353 -12.36 19.22 -25.17
CA CYS A 353 -11.05 19.62 -24.70
C CYS A 353 -10.31 20.50 -25.72
N PRO A 354 -9.42 21.40 -25.25
CA PRO A 354 -8.53 22.14 -26.13
C PRO A 354 -7.74 21.23 -27.07
N SER A 355 -7.36 21.77 -28.23
CA SER A 355 -6.75 21.00 -29.32
C SER A 355 -5.55 20.17 -28.86
N GLY A 356 -5.62 18.85 -29.08
CA GLY A 356 -4.56 17.90 -28.73
C GLY A 356 -4.71 17.26 -27.35
N LEU A 357 -5.61 17.74 -26.51
CA LEU A 357 -5.86 17.20 -25.17
C LEU A 357 -7.07 16.26 -25.14
N TYR A 358 -7.09 15.41 -24.13
CA TYR A 358 -8.08 14.37 -23.87
C TYR A 358 -8.60 14.52 -22.46
N PHE A 359 -9.87 14.23 -22.22
CA PHE A 359 -10.43 14.39 -20.87
C PHE A 359 -9.94 13.27 -19.95
N ASN A 360 -9.34 13.64 -18.82
CA ASN A 360 -8.85 12.75 -17.79
C ASN A 360 -9.85 12.72 -16.62
N SER A 361 -10.63 11.65 -16.50
CA SER A 361 -11.62 11.52 -15.43
C SER A 361 -11.02 11.38 -14.02
N LYS A 362 -9.71 11.12 -13.88
CA LYS A 362 -9.05 11.06 -12.56
C LYS A 362 -8.69 12.45 -12.03
N SER A 363 -8.37 13.38 -12.93
CA SER A 363 -8.01 14.75 -12.57
C SER A 363 -9.10 15.76 -12.93
N GLU A 364 -10.24 15.29 -13.46
CA GLU A 364 -11.38 16.08 -13.93
C GLU A 364 -10.99 17.23 -14.87
N ALA A 365 -9.96 17.01 -15.69
CA ALA A 365 -9.36 18.04 -16.54
C ALA A 365 -8.87 17.46 -17.88
N CYS A 366 -8.68 18.34 -18.86
CA CYS A 366 -8.07 17.96 -20.13
C CYS A 366 -6.56 17.81 -19.98
N ASP A 367 -6.04 16.62 -20.30
CA ASP A 367 -4.65 16.21 -20.12
C ASP A 367 -4.11 15.62 -21.43
N TYR A 368 -2.81 15.36 -21.47
CA TYR A 368 -2.16 14.67 -22.58
C TYR A 368 -2.67 13.23 -22.72
N LYS A 369 -2.68 12.73 -23.95
CA LYS A 369 -3.26 11.43 -24.32
C LYS A 369 -2.68 10.28 -23.50
N GLU A 370 -1.41 10.37 -23.15
CA GLU A 370 -0.64 9.34 -22.43
C GLU A 370 -1.14 9.16 -20.98
N ASN A 371 -1.77 10.19 -20.42
CA ASN A 371 -2.31 10.19 -19.06
C ASN A 371 -3.80 9.79 -19.02
N VAL A 372 -4.42 9.56 -20.18
CA VAL A 372 -5.86 9.31 -20.31
C VAL A 372 -6.14 7.87 -20.74
N VAL A 373 -6.98 7.17 -19.97
CA VAL A 373 -7.45 5.82 -20.33
C VAL A 373 -8.68 5.91 -21.25
N CYS A 374 -8.42 6.04 -22.56
CA CYS A 374 -9.45 6.09 -23.60
C CYS A 374 -9.76 4.69 -24.16
N ARG A 375 -10.91 4.11 -23.84
CA ARG A 375 -11.38 2.83 -24.42
C ARG A 375 -12.67 3.04 -25.22
N TYR A 376 -12.59 2.98 -26.54
CA TYR A 376 -13.79 2.89 -27.39
C TYR A 376 -14.31 1.46 -27.43
N ALA A 377 -15.61 1.27 -27.22
CA ALA A 377 -16.27 0.00 -27.50
C ALA A 377 -16.69 -0.05 -28.98
N PRO A 378 -16.28 -1.08 -29.76
CA PRO A 378 -16.94 -1.38 -31.02
C PRO A 378 -18.37 -1.85 -30.74
N SER A 379 -19.32 -1.32 -31.50
CA SER A 379 -20.74 -1.68 -31.46
C SER A 379 -20.96 -3.18 -31.62
N GLY A 380 -21.49 -3.84 -30.59
CA GLY A 380 -21.91 -5.24 -30.66
C GLY A 380 -21.95 -6.02 -29.35
N MET A 381 -21.28 -5.58 -28.28
CA MET A 381 -21.42 -6.20 -26.97
C MET A 381 -22.41 -5.41 -26.11
N ARG A 382 -23.53 -6.06 -25.73
CA ARG A 382 -24.33 -5.61 -24.60
C ARG A 382 -23.44 -5.68 -23.35
N PHE A 383 -22.91 -4.55 -22.92
CA PHE A 383 -22.46 -4.39 -21.56
C PHE A 383 -23.70 -4.17 -20.69
N CYS A 384 -23.89 -5.03 -19.70
CA CYS A 384 -24.75 -4.69 -18.57
C CYS A 384 -24.21 -3.37 -17.97
N PRO A 385 -25.09 -2.41 -17.63
CA PRO A 385 -24.67 -1.22 -16.92
C PRO A 385 -23.95 -1.67 -15.65
N VAL A 386 -22.75 -1.13 -15.46
CA VAL A 386 -22.01 -1.24 -14.21
C VAL A 386 -22.86 -0.52 -13.18
N ARG A 387 -23.83 -1.21 -12.58
CA ARG A 387 -24.32 -0.83 -11.27
C ARG A 387 -23.12 -0.98 -10.34
N ASP A 388 -22.76 0.13 -9.70
CA ASP A 388 -21.86 0.19 -8.58
C ASP A 388 -22.16 -0.91 -7.56
N VAL A 389 -21.50 -2.04 -7.75
CA VAL A 389 -21.22 -3.03 -6.72
C VAL A 389 -19.85 -3.61 -7.07
N ALA A 390 -18.82 -2.87 -6.69
CA ALA A 390 -17.49 -3.44 -6.53
C ALA A 390 -17.55 -4.43 -5.34
N CYS A 391 -17.68 -5.72 -5.63
CA CYS A 391 -17.51 -6.77 -4.62
C CYS A 391 -16.02 -6.98 -4.33
N LEU A 392 -15.44 -6.13 -3.48
CA LEU A 392 -14.23 -6.45 -2.72
C LEU A 392 -14.66 -7.29 -1.51
N VAL A 393 -14.51 -8.61 -1.61
CA VAL A 393 -14.91 -9.50 -0.52
C VAL A 393 -13.69 -9.79 0.35
N TYR A 394 -13.56 -8.97 1.41
CA TYR A 394 -12.64 -9.24 2.51
C TYR A 394 -13.07 -10.53 3.22
N ILE A 395 -12.30 -11.58 3.01
CA ILE A 395 -12.45 -12.82 3.75
C ILE A 395 -11.25 -12.94 4.65
N ILE A 396 -11.28 -12.22 5.77
CA ILE A 396 -10.47 -12.63 6.91
C ILE A 396 -11.17 -13.87 7.45
N VAL A 397 -10.43 -14.95 7.70
CA VAL A 397 -10.99 -16.17 8.32
C VAL A 397 -11.44 -15.92 9.79
N GLU A 398 -11.76 -14.68 10.20
CA GLU A 398 -12.62 -14.37 11.36
C GLU A 398 -13.25 -12.95 11.44
N PHE A 399 -12.99 -11.98 10.53
CA PHE A 399 -13.65 -10.64 10.56
C PHE A 399 -13.87 -10.01 9.17
N VAL A 400 -14.97 -9.28 8.96
CA VAL A 400 -15.32 -8.65 7.67
C VAL A 400 -15.29 -7.13 7.84
N ILE A 401 -14.41 -6.43 7.12
CA ILE A 401 -14.45 -4.97 6.97
C ILE A 401 -14.23 -4.66 5.49
N CYS A 402 -15.20 -3.97 4.86
CA CYS A 402 -15.09 -3.44 3.52
C CYS A 402 -14.55 -2.00 3.57
N VAL A 403 -13.51 -1.69 2.81
CA VAL A 403 -13.02 -0.32 2.60
C VAL A 403 -12.88 -0.10 1.09
N ASN A 404 -13.42 1.01 0.58
CA ASN A 404 -13.28 1.45 -0.81
C ASN A 404 -11.93 2.16 -1.01
N LEU A 405 -11.28 1.92 -2.15
CA LEU A 405 -10.17 2.74 -2.66
C LEU A 405 -10.66 3.54 -3.86
#